data_AF-A0A352L7X1-F1
#
_entry.id   AF-A0A352L7X1-F1
#
_cell.length_a   1.000
_cell.length_b   1.000
_cell.length_c   1.000
_cell.angle_alpha   90.00
_cell.angle_beta   90.00
_cell.angle_gamma   90.00
#
_symmetry.space_group_name_H-M   'P 1'
#
loop_
_entity.id
_entity.type
_entity.pdbx_description
1 polymer ?
#
loop_
_entity_poly.entity_id
_entity_poly.type
_entity_poly.pdbx_seq_one_letter_code
_entity_poly.pdbx_strand_id
1 'polypeptide(L)'
;MNRVWHYLFGAGLVRTTDDFGHLGEQPSHPELLDYLAVQFMQDGWSTKRLIRRLVLSAVWQQSSVANSRALDVDPENRLWHYRPLRRLEAEALRDSLLAVSGRLDGAMYGPTIEPWRAAEDASKRLFRGPLDGAGRRSLYLEMTLMEPPRFLALFNQPLPKQTTGRRDVTTTADQALALLNDPFVAELAGHWSRELVRDGGVSAEARAAAMLQRALSRPASASEVPGLVQLVQQSARLRGVEPSAVMSSEAVWADAAHAVFNLKEFLYVP
;
A
#
# COMPACT_ATOMS: atom_id res chain seq x y z
N MET A 1 -22.62 -5.42 -4.19
CA MET A 1 -22.58 -4.84 -2.82
C MET A 1 -21.50 -5.49 -1.98
N ASN A 2 -21.55 -6.80 -1.77
CA ASN A 2 -20.55 -7.53 -0.99
C ASN A 2 -19.10 -7.29 -1.43
N ARG A 3 -18.81 -7.19 -2.73
CA ARG A 3 -17.46 -6.88 -3.23
C ARG A 3 -16.97 -5.49 -2.80
N VAL A 4 -17.85 -4.48 -2.79
CA VAL A 4 -17.48 -3.13 -2.32
C VAL A 4 -17.23 -3.16 -0.81
N TRP A 5 -18.08 -3.86 -0.06
CA TRP A 5 -17.86 -4.08 1.37
C TRP A 5 -16.51 -4.79 1.61
N HIS A 6 -16.26 -5.90 0.92
CA HIS A 6 -15.02 -6.66 1.02
C HIS A 6 -13.79 -5.80 0.72
N TYR A 7 -13.81 -5.00 -0.34
CA TYR A 7 -12.68 -4.15 -0.69
C TYR A 7 -12.39 -3.08 0.37
N LEU A 8 -13.46 -2.52 0.96
CA LEU A 8 -13.34 -1.49 1.99
C LEU A 8 -12.91 -2.08 3.35
N PHE A 9 -13.55 -3.16 3.79
CA PHE A 9 -13.40 -3.73 5.13
C PHE A 9 -12.45 -4.93 5.20
N GLY A 10 -11.88 -5.39 4.09
CA GLY A 10 -10.95 -6.53 4.01
C GLY A 10 -11.63 -7.92 3.98
N ALA A 11 -12.89 -8.02 4.41
CA ALA A 11 -13.70 -9.24 4.34
C ALA A 11 -15.13 -8.91 3.94
N GLY A 12 -15.78 -9.79 3.16
CA GLY A 12 -17.19 -9.62 2.78
C GLY A 12 -18.14 -9.98 3.92
N LEU A 13 -19.37 -9.47 3.84
CA LEU A 13 -20.51 -9.97 4.64
C LEU A 13 -20.78 -11.45 4.30
N VAL A 14 -20.59 -11.81 3.04
CA VAL A 14 -20.42 -13.20 2.60
C VAL A 14 -18.93 -13.42 2.33
N ARG A 15 -18.30 -14.36 3.03
CA ARG A 15 -16.84 -14.59 2.96
C ARG A 15 -16.41 -15.21 1.63
N THR A 16 -17.28 -15.99 1.00
CA THR A 16 -17.16 -16.49 -0.38
C THR A 16 -17.58 -15.40 -1.36
N THR A 17 -16.66 -14.48 -1.67
CA THR A 17 -16.93 -13.31 -2.52
C THR A 17 -17.38 -13.63 -3.95
N ASP A 18 -17.12 -14.85 -4.42
CA ASP A 18 -17.43 -15.34 -5.77
C ASP A 18 -18.60 -16.33 -5.83
N ASP A 19 -19.08 -16.83 -4.69
CA ASP A 19 -20.14 -17.84 -4.66
C ASP A 19 -21.22 -17.46 -3.63
N PHE A 20 -22.38 -17.05 -4.15
CA PHE A 20 -23.59 -16.77 -3.37
C PHE A 20 -24.62 -17.91 -3.49
N GLY A 21 -24.24 -19.03 -4.13
CA GLY A 21 -25.07 -20.21 -4.29
C GLY A 21 -25.06 -21.12 -3.07
N HIS A 22 -25.59 -22.34 -3.23
CA HIS A 22 -25.70 -23.32 -2.14
C HIS A 22 -24.36 -23.80 -1.57
N LEU A 23 -23.28 -23.66 -2.33
CA LEU A 23 -21.91 -23.98 -1.89
C LEU A 23 -21.19 -22.78 -1.27
N GLY A 24 -21.79 -21.58 -1.38
CA GLY A 24 -21.34 -20.35 -0.75
C GLY A 24 -21.63 -20.33 0.75
N GLU A 25 -21.05 -19.34 1.43
CA GLU A 25 -21.30 -19.11 2.85
C GLU A 25 -22.54 -18.23 2.99
N GLN A 26 -23.27 -18.40 4.09
CA GLN A 26 -24.36 -17.49 4.39
C GLN A 26 -23.83 -16.11 4.83
N PRO A 27 -24.55 -15.02 4.52
CA PRO A 27 -24.18 -13.69 4.99
C PRO A 27 -24.13 -13.65 6.52
N SER A 28 -23.12 -13.01 7.10
CA SER A 28 -23.10 -12.78 8.56
C SER A 28 -24.23 -11.84 9.02
N HIS A 29 -24.66 -10.93 8.16
CA HIS A 29 -25.75 -9.98 8.41
C HIS A 29 -26.68 -9.91 7.18
N PRO A 30 -27.62 -10.85 7.02
CA PRO A 30 -28.48 -10.92 5.83
C PRO A 30 -29.35 -9.66 5.66
N GLU A 31 -29.96 -9.18 6.74
CA GLU A 31 -30.81 -7.98 6.73
C GLU A 31 -30.03 -6.71 6.32
N LEU A 32 -28.76 -6.60 6.75
CA LEU A 32 -27.89 -5.52 6.34
C LEU A 32 -27.55 -5.61 4.84
N LEU A 33 -27.26 -6.82 4.35
CA LEU A 33 -26.96 -7.04 2.95
C LEU A 33 -28.17 -6.66 2.07
N ASP A 34 -29.37 -7.06 2.47
CA ASP A 34 -30.64 -6.71 1.80
C ASP A 34 -30.89 -5.21 1.82
N TYR A 35 -30.71 -4.56 2.98
CA TYR A 35 -30.82 -3.11 3.10
C TYR A 35 -29.86 -2.39 2.15
N LEU A 36 -28.59 -2.80 2.11
CA LEU A 36 -27.59 -2.21 1.20
C LEU A 36 -27.94 -2.45 -0.27
N ALA A 37 -28.49 -3.61 -0.62
CA ALA A 37 -28.94 -3.90 -1.97
C ALA A 37 -30.10 -3.00 -2.41
N VAL A 38 -31.15 -2.89 -1.58
CA VAL A 38 -32.30 -2.01 -1.85
C VAL A 38 -31.85 -0.55 -1.96
N GLN A 39 -31.01 -0.08 -1.03
CA GLN A 39 -30.50 1.29 -1.08
C GLN A 39 -29.67 1.54 -2.34
N PHE A 40 -28.83 0.59 -2.76
CA PHE A 40 -28.02 0.73 -3.96
C PHE A 40 -28.88 0.87 -5.22
N MET A 41 -29.99 0.13 -5.31
CA MET A 41 -30.98 0.25 -6.38
C MET A 41 -31.66 1.62 -6.36
N GLN A 42 -32.12 2.07 -5.18
CA GLN A 42 -32.77 3.36 -5.00
C GLN A 42 -31.83 4.55 -5.28
N ASP A 43 -30.54 4.39 -5.00
CA ASP A 43 -29.48 5.37 -5.28
C ASP A 43 -29.04 5.36 -6.76
N GLY A 44 -29.79 4.70 -7.65
CA GLY A 44 -29.52 4.65 -9.08
C GLY A 44 -28.25 3.87 -9.42
N TRP A 45 -27.95 2.82 -8.64
CA TRP A 45 -26.78 1.96 -8.82
C TRP A 45 -25.44 2.70 -8.71
N SER A 46 -25.41 3.81 -7.97
CA SER A 46 -24.22 4.64 -7.82
C SER A 46 -23.21 4.05 -6.83
N THR A 47 -22.11 3.49 -7.35
CA THR A 47 -21.03 2.91 -6.52
C THR A 47 -20.43 3.96 -5.57
N LYS A 48 -20.32 5.23 -6.00
CA LYS A 48 -19.80 6.32 -5.17
C LYS A 48 -20.69 6.62 -3.96
N ARG A 49 -22.02 6.58 -4.13
CA ARG A 49 -22.97 6.78 -3.02
C ARG A 49 -22.92 5.64 -2.01
N LEU A 50 -22.83 4.40 -2.50
CA LEU A 50 -22.63 3.25 -1.63
C LEU A 50 -21.33 3.37 -0.82
N ILE A 51 -20.20 3.66 -1.48
CA ILE A 51 -18.92 3.83 -0.79
C ILE A 51 -19.06 4.91 0.28
N ARG A 52 -19.65 6.07 -0.05
CA ARG A 52 -19.92 7.15 0.90
C ARG A 52 -20.73 6.66 2.11
N ARG A 53 -21.79 5.89 1.89
CA ARG A 53 -22.62 5.33 2.97
C ARG A 53 -21.82 4.41 3.88
N LEU A 54 -20.98 3.55 3.31
CA LEU A 54 -20.15 2.62 4.06
C LEU A 54 -19.08 3.35 4.88
N VAL A 55 -18.35 4.29 4.29
CA VAL A 55 -17.27 5.02 5.00
C VAL A 55 -17.78 6.02 6.05
N LEU A 56 -19.08 6.36 6.00
CA LEU A 56 -19.73 7.18 7.03
C LEU A 56 -20.46 6.34 8.09
N SER A 57 -20.42 5.01 7.99
CA SER A 57 -21.06 4.12 8.97
C SER A 57 -20.27 4.05 10.27
N ALA A 58 -20.98 3.74 11.38
CA ALA A 58 -20.34 3.49 12.66
C ALA A 58 -19.32 2.34 12.59
N VAL A 59 -19.58 1.32 11.77
CA VAL A 59 -18.67 0.17 11.57
C VAL A 59 -17.34 0.61 10.95
N TRP A 60 -17.36 1.54 10.00
CA TRP A 60 -16.14 2.10 9.41
C TRP A 60 -15.34 2.95 10.40
N GLN A 61 -16.02 3.64 11.31
CA GLN A 61 -15.42 4.53 12.30
C GLN A 61 -14.91 3.80 13.55
N GLN A 62 -15.06 2.47 13.63
CA GLN A 62 -14.55 1.69 14.76
C GLN A 62 -13.02 1.71 14.81
N SER A 63 -12.50 1.52 16.02
CA SER A 63 -11.06 1.29 16.25
C SER A 63 -10.59 0.00 15.60
N SER A 64 -9.32 -0.05 15.19
CA SER A 64 -8.65 -1.28 14.76
C SER A 64 -8.12 -2.11 15.92
N VAL A 65 -8.23 -1.62 17.16
CA VAL A 65 -7.87 -2.35 18.36
C VAL A 65 -9.03 -3.26 18.76
N ALA A 66 -8.81 -4.57 18.65
CA ALA A 66 -9.79 -5.56 19.06
C ALA A 66 -9.90 -5.66 20.60
N ASN A 67 -11.12 -5.84 21.09
CA ASN A 67 -11.39 -6.14 22.50
C ASN A 67 -11.11 -7.63 22.76
N SER A 68 -10.30 -7.93 23.79
CA SER A 68 -9.93 -9.32 24.12
C SER A 68 -11.13 -10.22 24.37
N ARG A 69 -12.15 -9.74 25.09
CA ARG A 69 -13.39 -10.51 25.34
C ARG A 69 -14.18 -10.78 24.06
N ALA A 70 -14.15 -9.85 23.12
CA ALA A 70 -14.85 -10.03 21.84
C ALA A 70 -14.12 -11.06 20.97
N LEU A 71 -12.77 -11.07 20.99
CA LEU A 71 -11.96 -12.07 20.29
C LEU A 71 -12.21 -13.50 20.79
N ASP A 72 -12.48 -13.68 22.09
CA ASP A 72 -12.80 -15.00 22.64
C ASP A 72 -14.14 -15.55 22.12
N VAL A 73 -15.07 -14.67 21.73
CA VAL A 73 -16.42 -15.04 21.26
C VAL A 73 -16.52 -15.06 19.73
N ASP A 74 -15.89 -14.10 19.05
CA ASP A 74 -15.89 -13.93 17.60
C ASP A 74 -14.46 -13.71 17.06
N PRO A 75 -13.61 -14.74 17.09
CA PRO A 75 -12.20 -14.62 16.68
C PRO A 75 -12.03 -14.26 15.20
N GLU A 76 -13.04 -14.55 14.36
CA GLU A 76 -13.04 -14.25 12.93
C GLU A 76 -13.57 -12.84 12.59
N ASN A 77 -14.00 -12.09 13.61
CA ASN A 77 -14.64 -10.78 13.46
C ASN A 77 -15.84 -10.81 12.49
N ARG A 78 -16.67 -11.86 12.54
CA ARG A 78 -17.89 -11.99 11.71
C ARG A 78 -18.94 -10.94 12.06
N LEU A 79 -18.96 -10.47 13.31
CA LEU A 79 -19.86 -9.46 13.87
C LEU A 79 -19.32 -8.02 13.75
N TRP A 80 -18.14 -7.82 13.16
CA TRP A 80 -17.55 -6.50 12.93
C TRP A 80 -17.43 -5.65 14.21
N HIS A 81 -16.86 -6.24 15.25
CA HIS A 81 -16.64 -5.59 16.55
C HIS A 81 -15.33 -4.77 16.61
N TYR A 82 -14.56 -4.74 15.52
CA TYR A 82 -13.46 -3.82 15.25
C TYR A 82 -13.22 -3.72 13.74
N ARG A 83 -12.46 -2.70 13.32
CA ARG A 83 -12.05 -2.54 11.91
C ARG A 83 -10.65 -3.11 11.68
N PRO A 84 -10.50 -4.26 10.99
CA PRO A 84 -9.18 -4.87 10.83
C PRO A 84 -8.26 -4.02 9.96
N LEU A 85 -6.97 -3.96 10.33
CA LEU A 85 -5.94 -3.37 9.48
C LEU A 85 -5.89 -4.12 8.14
N ARG A 86 -5.87 -3.38 7.04
CA ARG A 86 -5.82 -3.95 5.70
C ARG A 86 -4.45 -3.70 5.09
N ARG A 87 -3.80 -4.78 4.64
CA ARG A 87 -2.56 -4.65 3.88
C ARG A 87 -2.83 -4.00 2.52
N LEU A 88 -1.94 -3.11 2.09
CA LEU A 88 -1.95 -2.55 0.74
C LEU A 88 -1.76 -3.65 -0.30
N GLU A 89 -2.56 -3.57 -1.36
CA GLU A 89 -2.39 -4.42 -2.54
C GLU A 89 -1.14 -4.01 -3.32
N ALA A 90 -0.63 -4.91 -4.16
CA ALA A 90 0.59 -4.72 -4.93
C ALA A 90 0.67 -3.35 -5.64
N GLU A 91 -0.39 -2.98 -6.37
CA GLU A 91 -0.46 -1.73 -7.12
C GLU A 91 -0.47 -0.50 -6.20
N ALA A 92 -1.22 -0.59 -5.09
CA ALA A 92 -1.30 0.49 -4.11
C ALA A 92 0.03 0.68 -3.37
N LEU A 93 0.72 -0.42 -3.01
CA LEU A 93 2.04 -0.36 -2.40
C LEU A 93 3.07 0.28 -3.33
N ARG A 94 3.13 -0.16 -4.59
CA ARG A 94 4.03 0.42 -5.60
C ARG A 94 3.73 1.90 -5.83
N ASP A 95 2.46 2.26 -5.97
CA ASP A 95 2.05 3.66 -6.20
C ASP A 95 2.30 4.54 -4.95
N SER A 96 2.18 4.00 -3.74
CA SER A 96 2.55 4.70 -2.49
C SER A 96 4.04 5.00 -2.43
N LEU A 97 4.90 4.04 -2.81
CA LEU A 97 6.35 4.27 -2.89
C LEU A 97 6.67 5.42 -3.86
N LEU A 98 6.06 5.39 -5.05
CA LEU A 98 6.21 6.46 -6.05
C LEU A 98 5.71 7.82 -5.53
N ALA A 99 4.57 7.85 -4.85
CA ALA A 99 3.97 9.08 -4.34
C ALA A 99 4.87 9.71 -3.27
N VAL A 100 5.32 8.90 -2.32
CA VAL A 100 6.14 9.36 -1.20
C VAL A 100 7.51 9.80 -1.67
N SER A 101 8.10 9.14 -2.67
CA SER A 101 9.38 9.57 -3.26
C SER A 101 9.28 10.73 -4.24
N GLY A 102 8.08 11.27 -4.50
CA GLY A 102 7.87 12.36 -5.45
C GLY A 102 8.01 11.96 -6.93
N ARG A 103 7.97 10.65 -7.22
CA ARG A 103 8.09 10.10 -8.57
C ARG A 103 6.75 9.82 -9.25
N LEU A 104 5.64 9.81 -8.50
CA LEU A 104 4.33 9.48 -9.06
C LEU A 104 3.87 10.51 -10.10
N ASP A 105 3.67 10.05 -11.34
CA ASP A 105 2.98 10.78 -12.39
C ASP A 105 1.47 10.47 -12.34
N GLY A 106 0.69 11.51 -12.04
CA GLY A 106 -0.77 11.46 -11.94
C GLY A 106 -1.51 11.61 -13.28
N ALA A 107 -0.83 11.75 -14.43
CA ALA A 107 -1.50 11.97 -15.70
C ALA A 107 -2.44 10.80 -16.05
N MET A 108 -3.66 11.11 -16.45
CA MET A 108 -4.65 10.12 -16.81
C MET A 108 -4.55 9.76 -18.30
N TYR A 109 -4.92 8.52 -18.62
CA TYR A 109 -4.91 7.95 -19.98
C TYR A 109 -3.48 7.82 -20.55
N GLY A 110 -3.38 7.60 -21.86
CA GLY A 110 -2.11 7.37 -22.55
C GLY A 110 -1.77 5.88 -22.76
N PRO A 111 -0.65 5.60 -23.45
CA PRO A 111 -0.21 4.24 -23.73
C PRO A 111 0.26 3.52 -22.46
N THR A 112 0.36 2.20 -22.56
CA THR A 112 1.01 1.37 -21.53
C THR A 112 2.52 1.65 -21.49
N ILE A 113 3.12 1.36 -20.33
CA ILE A 113 4.56 1.36 -20.13
C ILE A 113 5.00 -0.08 -19.90
N GLU A 114 6.03 -0.48 -20.62
CA GLU A 114 6.67 -1.77 -20.39
C GLU A 114 7.22 -1.85 -18.96
N PRO A 115 7.02 -2.96 -18.23
CA PRO A 115 7.62 -3.10 -16.92
C PRO A 115 9.13 -3.31 -17.01
N TRP A 116 9.84 -3.08 -15.91
CA TRP A 116 11.25 -3.44 -15.82
C TRP A 116 11.47 -4.94 -15.95
N ARG A 117 12.43 -5.33 -16.79
CA ARG A 117 12.82 -6.72 -17.01
C ARG A 117 14.33 -6.87 -17.02
N ALA A 118 14.82 -7.93 -16.39
CA ALA A 118 16.24 -8.26 -16.39
C ALA A 118 16.76 -8.64 -17.79
N ALA A 119 15.92 -9.22 -18.64
CA ALA A 119 16.25 -9.55 -20.03
C ALA A 119 15.03 -9.33 -20.93
N GLU A 120 15.27 -8.91 -22.16
CA GLU A 120 14.23 -8.81 -23.19
C GLU A 120 14.08 -10.13 -23.94
N ASP A 121 12.86 -10.40 -24.40
CA ASP A 121 12.55 -11.53 -25.28
C ASP A 121 11.56 -11.07 -26.35
N ALA A 122 12.10 -10.63 -27.49
CA ALA A 122 11.30 -10.14 -28.62
C ALA A 122 10.33 -11.21 -29.17
N SER A 123 10.70 -12.50 -29.10
CA SER A 123 9.84 -13.60 -29.57
C SER A 123 8.55 -13.72 -28.75
N LYS A 124 8.63 -13.35 -27.47
CA LYS A 124 7.50 -13.31 -26.54
C LYS A 124 6.94 -11.90 -26.34
N ARG A 125 7.45 -10.90 -27.08
CA ARG A 125 7.10 -9.48 -26.94
C ARG A 125 7.32 -8.98 -25.51
N LEU A 126 8.38 -9.43 -24.86
CA LEU A 126 8.77 -9.00 -23.52
C LEU A 126 9.86 -7.95 -23.65
N PHE A 127 9.47 -6.68 -23.75
CA PHE A 127 10.39 -5.55 -23.82
C PHE A 127 10.70 -5.01 -22.42
N ARG A 128 11.84 -4.34 -22.27
CA ARG A 128 12.28 -3.73 -21.01
C ARG A 128 11.84 -2.28 -20.99
N GLY A 129 11.03 -1.91 -20.00
CA GLY A 129 10.82 -0.50 -19.66
C GLY A 129 11.66 -0.05 -18.47
N PRO A 130 11.50 1.20 -18.02
CA PRO A 130 12.24 1.79 -16.90
C PRO A 130 11.96 1.09 -15.57
N LEU A 131 12.92 1.15 -14.62
CA LEU A 131 12.80 0.51 -13.31
C LEU A 131 11.54 0.95 -12.54
N ASP A 132 11.28 2.26 -12.53
CA ASP A 132 10.13 2.86 -11.88
C ASP A 132 8.90 3.00 -12.79
N GLY A 133 8.92 2.41 -13.99
CA GLY A 133 7.84 2.56 -14.98
C GLY A 133 7.62 4.02 -15.41
N ALA A 134 8.68 4.83 -15.44
CA ALA A 134 8.64 6.27 -15.69
C ALA A 134 7.75 7.06 -14.70
N GLY A 135 7.60 6.54 -13.47
CA GLY A 135 6.75 7.15 -12.46
C GLY A 135 5.25 6.94 -12.66
N ARG A 136 4.83 6.25 -13.74
CA ARG A 136 3.41 6.01 -14.02
C ARG A 136 2.79 5.12 -12.95
N ARG A 137 1.51 5.37 -12.66
CA ARG A 137 0.66 4.51 -11.82
C ARG A 137 0.71 3.07 -12.32
N SER A 138 0.65 2.12 -11.40
CA SER A 138 0.75 0.68 -11.68
C SER A 138 -0.30 0.18 -12.67
N LEU A 139 -1.44 0.87 -12.76
CA LEU A 139 -2.50 0.63 -13.75
C LEU A 139 -2.01 0.73 -15.21
N TYR A 140 -0.97 1.53 -15.48
CA TYR A 140 -0.43 1.75 -16.81
C TYR A 140 0.72 0.78 -17.17
N LEU A 141 1.13 -0.09 -16.24
CA LEU A 141 2.12 -1.10 -16.57
C LEU A 141 1.52 -2.17 -17.46
N GLU A 142 2.24 -2.54 -18.52
CA GLU A 142 1.84 -3.60 -19.41
C GLU A 142 1.83 -4.96 -18.68
N MET A 143 0.67 -5.63 -18.74
CA MET A 143 0.47 -6.94 -18.14
C MET A 143 0.62 -8.01 -19.21
N THR A 144 1.56 -8.93 -19.00
CA THR A 144 1.72 -10.10 -19.88
C THR A 144 1.42 -11.38 -19.12
N LEU A 145 0.85 -12.36 -19.82
CA LEU A 145 0.56 -13.70 -19.25
C LEU A 145 1.82 -14.52 -18.98
N MET A 146 2.94 -14.18 -19.63
CA MET A 146 4.17 -14.95 -19.60
C MET A 146 5.09 -14.50 -18.46
N GLU A 147 5.24 -13.19 -18.28
CA GLU A 147 6.02 -12.63 -17.19
C GLU A 147 5.37 -11.31 -16.73
N PRO A 148 4.51 -11.35 -15.69
CA PRO A 148 3.94 -10.13 -15.12
C PRO A 148 5.03 -9.27 -14.46
N PRO A 149 4.76 -7.99 -14.14
CA PRO A 149 5.70 -7.14 -13.42
C PRO A 149 6.12 -7.80 -12.10
N ARG A 150 7.42 -8.11 -11.94
CA ARG A 150 7.92 -8.96 -10.84
C ARG A 150 7.58 -8.41 -9.46
N PHE A 151 7.75 -7.11 -9.26
CA PHE A 151 7.39 -6.46 -8.00
C PHE A 151 5.90 -6.68 -7.68
N LEU A 152 5.00 -6.46 -8.64
CA LEU A 152 3.57 -6.63 -8.41
C LEU A 152 3.21 -8.09 -8.13
N ALA A 153 3.78 -9.02 -8.89
CA ALA A 153 3.58 -10.46 -8.68
C ALA A 153 4.03 -10.91 -7.29
N LEU A 154 5.18 -10.42 -6.81
CA LEU A 154 5.70 -10.74 -5.47
C LEU A 154 4.76 -10.29 -4.34
N PHE A 155 4.04 -9.18 -4.54
CA PHE A 155 3.06 -8.66 -3.58
C PHE A 155 1.63 -9.17 -3.84
N ASN A 156 1.50 -10.39 -4.37
CA ASN A 156 0.24 -11.11 -4.63
C ASN A 156 -0.67 -10.45 -5.68
N GLN A 157 -0.13 -9.81 -6.72
CA GLN A 157 -0.95 -9.46 -7.87
C GLN A 157 -1.58 -10.74 -8.47
N PRO A 158 -2.90 -10.75 -8.74
CA PRO A 158 -3.58 -11.89 -9.35
C PRO A 158 -2.96 -12.28 -10.68
N LEU A 159 -2.84 -13.60 -10.90
CA LEU A 159 -2.38 -14.14 -12.17
C LEU A 159 -3.44 -13.88 -13.25
N PRO A 160 -3.11 -13.26 -14.39
CA PRO A 160 -4.12 -12.91 -15.40
C PRO A 160 -4.74 -14.15 -16.10
N LYS A 161 -4.25 -15.36 -15.82
CA LYS A 161 -4.77 -16.64 -16.33
C LYS A 161 -5.97 -17.16 -15.54
N GLN A 162 -6.28 -16.59 -14.37
CA GLN A 162 -7.30 -17.12 -13.46
C GLN A 162 -8.17 -16.00 -12.91
N THR A 163 -9.46 -16.28 -12.74
CA THR A 163 -10.38 -15.38 -12.04
C THR A 163 -10.09 -15.43 -10.54
N THR A 164 -9.90 -14.27 -9.94
CA THR A 164 -9.62 -14.12 -8.50
C THR A 164 -10.60 -13.12 -7.92
N GLY A 165 -11.59 -13.54 -7.12
CA GLY A 165 -12.50 -12.59 -6.48
C GLY A 165 -12.10 -12.14 -5.09
N ARG A 166 -11.17 -12.84 -4.45
CA ARG A 166 -10.44 -12.38 -3.26
C ARG A 166 -8.95 -12.57 -3.47
N ARG A 167 -8.19 -11.49 -3.34
CA ARG A 167 -6.73 -11.53 -3.40
C ARG A 167 -6.17 -12.14 -2.12
N ASP A 168 -5.14 -12.98 -2.26
CA ASP A 168 -4.43 -13.51 -1.10
C ASP A 168 -3.53 -12.43 -0.49
N VAL A 169 -3.57 -12.35 0.83
CA VAL A 169 -2.71 -11.45 1.61
C VAL A 169 -1.71 -12.30 2.36
N THR A 170 -0.48 -12.37 1.86
CA THR A 170 0.62 -13.10 2.50
C THR A 170 1.60 -12.12 3.11
N THR A 171 2.38 -12.53 4.12
CA THR A 171 3.52 -11.78 4.68
C THR A 171 4.73 -12.69 4.68
N THR A 172 5.35 -12.84 3.51
CA THR A 172 6.49 -13.75 3.33
C THR A 172 7.82 -13.05 3.58
N ALA A 173 8.87 -13.84 3.89
CA ALA A 173 10.23 -13.33 4.01
C ALA A 173 10.70 -12.67 2.72
N ASP A 174 10.34 -13.23 1.55
CA ASP A 174 10.72 -12.69 0.24
C ASP A 174 10.15 -11.29 0.00
N GLN A 175 8.90 -11.02 0.42
CA GLN A 175 8.30 -9.69 0.33
C GLN A 175 9.03 -8.68 1.21
N ALA A 176 9.39 -9.06 2.43
CA ALA A 176 10.15 -8.20 3.33
C ALA A 176 11.57 -7.94 2.79
N LEU A 177 12.23 -8.96 2.26
CA LEU A 177 13.55 -8.84 1.64
C LEU A 177 13.52 -7.98 0.38
N ALA A 178 12.45 -8.02 -0.41
CA ALA A 178 12.29 -7.14 -1.56
C ALA A 178 12.16 -5.67 -1.15
N LEU A 179 11.43 -5.34 -0.07
CA LEU A 179 11.40 -3.96 0.43
C LEU A 179 12.76 -3.48 0.94
N LEU A 180 13.62 -4.39 1.38
CA LEU A 180 14.95 -4.07 1.87
C LEU A 180 16.02 -4.00 0.77
N ASN A 181 15.86 -4.74 -0.33
CA ASN A 181 16.95 -4.98 -1.29
C ASN A 181 16.57 -4.75 -2.76
N ASP A 182 15.29 -4.60 -3.11
CA ASP A 182 14.90 -4.42 -4.50
C ASP A 182 15.45 -3.08 -5.03
N PRO A 183 16.15 -3.07 -6.19
CA PRO A 183 16.67 -1.85 -6.78
C PRO A 183 15.62 -0.76 -6.96
N PHE A 184 14.36 -1.12 -7.22
CA PHE A 184 13.25 -0.18 -7.33
C PHE A 184 13.07 0.61 -6.03
N VAL A 185 13.07 -0.07 -4.87
CA VAL A 185 12.86 0.59 -3.57
C VAL A 185 14.06 1.46 -3.20
N ALA A 186 15.28 0.97 -3.45
CA ALA A 186 16.50 1.74 -3.23
C ALA A 186 16.58 3.00 -4.11
N GLU A 187 16.21 2.90 -5.39
CA GLU A 187 16.20 4.04 -6.32
C GLU A 187 15.19 5.11 -5.88
N LEU A 188 13.98 4.69 -5.46
CA LEU A 188 12.97 5.61 -4.94
C LEU A 188 13.40 6.28 -3.64
N ALA A 189 14.10 5.57 -2.74
CA ALA A 189 14.66 6.18 -1.53
C ALA A 189 15.70 7.25 -1.88
N GLY A 190 16.52 7.01 -2.90
CA GLY A 190 17.46 8.00 -3.44
C GLY A 190 16.77 9.20 -4.11
N HIS A 191 15.66 8.98 -4.82
CA HIS A 191 14.87 10.09 -5.36
C HIS A 191 14.29 10.97 -4.25
N TRP A 192 13.77 10.34 -3.20
CA TRP A 192 13.23 11.06 -2.07
C TRP A 192 14.32 11.85 -1.34
N SER A 193 15.50 11.27 -1.13
CA SER A 193 16.60 11.95 -0.45
C SER A 193 17.10 13.18 -1.21
N ARG A 194 17.16 13.11 -2.55
CA ARG A 194 17.47 14.26 -3.42
C ARG A 194 16.48 15.42 -3.25
N GLU A 195 15.20 15.11 -3.06
CA GLU A 195 14.19 16.13 -2.75
C GLU A 195 14.43 16.70 -1.35
N LEU A 196 14.63 15.84 -0.34
CA LEU A 196 14.80 16.24 1.05
C LEU A 196 15.99 17.16 1.29
N VAL A 197 17.13 16.94 0.63
CA VAL A 197 18.33 17.79 0.80
C VAL A 197 18.19 19.16 0.13
N ARG A 198 17.26 19.33 -0.83
CA ARG A 198 17.00 20.61 -1.49
C ARG A 198 16.24 21.60 -0.62
N ASP A 199 15.48 21.12 0.37
CA ASP A 199 14.70 21.93 1.32
C ASP A 199 15.61 22.62 2.37
N GLY A 200 16.68 23.27 1.92
CA GLY A 200 17.85 23.73 2.67
C GLY A 200 17.62 24.73 3.80
N GLY A 201 16.95 24.32 4.88
CA GLY A 201 16.78 25.15 6.08
C GLY A 201 15.96 24.57 7.22
N VAL A 202 15.42 23.34 7.12
CA VAL A 202 14.68 22.70 8.22
C VAL A 202 15.62 21.93 9.15
N SER A 203 15.30 21.82 10.44
CA SER A 203 16.04 20.96 11.37
C SER A 203 15.84 19.48 11.02
N ALA A 204 16.70 18.59 11.55
CA ALA A 204 16.56 17.15 11.34
C ALA A 204 15.20 16.63 11.86
N GLU A 205 14.73 17.18 12.98
CA GLU A 205 13.45 16.85 13.61
C GLU A 205 12.27 17.25 12.74
N ALA A 206 12.29 18.48 12.20
CA ALA A 206 11.24 18.97 11.32
C ALA A 206 11.18 18.13 10.01
N ARG A 207 12.34 17.78 9.45
CA ARG A 207 12.41 16.90 8.28
C ARG A 207 11.90 15.49 8.59
N ALA A 208 12.31 14.90 9.71
CA ALA A 208 11.83 13.59 10.14
C ALA A 208 10.31 13.56 10.36
N ALA A 209 9.74 14.60 10.98
CA ALA A 209 8.30 14.73 11.16
C ALA A 209 7.56 14.81 9.81
N ALA A 210 8.08 15.62 8.87
CA ALA A 210 7.51 15.73 7.52
C ALA A 210 7.61 14.42 6.73
N MET A 211 8.71 13.68 6.85
CA MET A 211 8.89 12.38 6.21
C MET A 211 7.84 11.37 6.70
N LEU A 212 7.68 11.26 8.02
CA LEU A 212 6.71 10.36 8.63
C LEU A 212 5.28 10.76 8.25
N GLN A 213 4.96 12.06 8.24
CA GLN A 213 3.64 12.52 7.84
C GLN A 213 3.35 12.24 6.36
N ARG A 214 4.33 12.45 5.46
CA ARG A 214 4.18 12.14 4.03
C ARG A 214 3.99 10.65 3.79
N ALA A 215 4.73 9.80 4.51
CA ALA A 215 4.67 8.36 4.32
C ALA A 215 3.45 7.69 4.98
N LEU A 216 3.08 8.13 6.19
CA LEU A 216 2.03 7.48 7.00
C LEU A 216 0.69 8.22 6.96
N SER A 217 0.62 9.38 6.30
CA SER A 217 -0.60 10.22 6.21
C SER A 217 -1.22 10.59 7.57
N ARG A 218 -0.41 10.62 8.64
CA ARG A 218 -0.78 11.04 9.99
C ARG A 218 0.37 11.81 10.65
N PRO A 219 0.13 12.64 11.67
CA PRO A 219 1.22 13.23 12.44
C PRO A 219 2.10 12.14 13.08
N ALA A 220 3.40 12.41 13.14
CA ALA A 220 4.34 11.57 13.87
C ALA A 220 4.04 11.61 15.38
N SER A 221 4.16 10.47 16.05
CA SER A 221 4.08 10.37 17.50
C SER A 221 5.35 10.89 18.17
N ALA A 222 5.27 11.19 19.46
CA ALA A 222 6.36 11.80 20.22
C ALA A 222 7.65 10.96 20.25
N SER A 223 7.57 9.63 20.05
CA SER A 223 8.72 8.73 20.04
C SER A 223 9.32 8.49 18.65
N GLU A 224 8.56 8.69 17.57
CA GLU A 224 9.00 8.36 16.21
C GLU A 224 10.03 9.35 15.66
N VAL A 225 9.84 10.66 15.92
CA VAL A 225 10.77 11.69 15.45
C VAL A 225 12.17 11.52 16.07
N PRO A 226 12.33 11.38 17.40
CA PRO A 226 13.65 11.10 17.98
C PRO A 226 14.29 9.82 17.44
N GLY A 227 13.50 8.76 17.23
CA GLY A 227 14.01 7.49 16.68
C GLY A 227 14.57 7.64 15.26
N LEU A 228 13.87 8.37 14.39
CA LEU A 228 14.34 8.61 13.02
C LEU A 228 15.57 9.53 12.98
N VAL A 229 15.63 10.55 13.85
CA VAL A 229 16.80 11.43 13.98
C VAL A 229 18.02 10.64 14.49
N GLN A 230 17.82 9.74 15.46
CA GLN A 230 18.89 8.86 15.94
C GLN A 230 19.42 7.96 14.81
N LEU A 231 18.54 7.41 13.98
CA LEU A 231 18.93 6.62 12.81
C LEU A 231 19.77 7.45 11.83
N VAL A 232 19.34 8.68 11.53
CA VAL A 232 20.08 9.62 10.66
C VAL A 232 21.49 9.87 11.20
N GLN A 233 21.63 10.13 12.50
CA GLN A 233 22.94 10.33 13.14
C GLN A 233 23.80 9.06 13.13
N GLN A 234 23.20 7.87 13.29
CA GLN A 234 23.91 6.61 13.21
C GLN A 234 24.40 6.32 11.78
N SER A 235 23.54 6.53 10.76
CA SER A 235 23.91 6.41 9.35
C SER A 235 25.04 7.37 8.99
N ALA A 236 24.96 8.64 9.42
CA ALA A 236 26.03 9.61 9.22
C ALA A 236 27.39 9.14 9.76
N ARG A 237 27.41 8.60 10.99
CA ARG A 237 28.63 8.04 11.59
C ARG A 237 29.18 6.85 10.79
N LEU A 238 28.32 5.92 10.38
CA LEU A 238 28.73 4.75 9.60
C LEU A 238 29.28 5.12 8.22
N ARG A 239 28.77 6.20 7.63
CA ARG A 239 29.21 6.72 6.33
C ARG A 239 30.37 7.73 6.41
N GLY A 240 30.85 8.05 7.62
CA GLY A 240 31.90 9.06 7.82
C GLY A 240 31.50 10.48 7.42
N VAL A 241 30.22 10.83 7.54
CA VAL A 241 29.70 12.16 7.23
C VAL A 241 29.81 13.05 8.46
N GLU A 242 30.47 14.20 8.31
CA GLU A 242 30.60 15.19 9.37
C GLU A 242 29.22 15.72 9.84
N PRO A 243 29.03 16.02 11.14
CA PRO A 243 27.75 16.49 11.67
C PRO A 243 27.16 17.71 10.92
N SER A 244 28.01 18.62 10.45
CA SER A 244 27.62 19.80 9.68
C SER A 244 27.10 19.49 8.27
N ALA A 245 27.47 18.34 7.71
CA ALA A 245 27.10 17.90 6.36
C ALA A 245 25.91 16.92 6.36
N VAL A 246 25.40 16.51 7.53
CA VAL A 246 24.29 15.55 7.62
C VAL A 246 23.04 16.03 6.89
N MET A 247 22.72 17.32 7.00
CA MET A 247 21.50 17.88 6.39
C MET A 247 21.58 17.97 4.86
N SER A 248 22.77 17.98 4.27
CA SER A 248 23.00 18.00 2.82
C SER A 248 23.38 16.65 2.25
N SER A 249 23.54 15.61 3.07
CA SER A 249 23.97 14.27 2.62
C SER A 249 22.80 13.45 2.07
N GLU A 250 22.73 13.33 0.74
CA GLU A 250 21.74 12.48 0.05
C GLU A 250 21.79 11.02 0.52
N ALA A 251 22.99 10.50 0.82
CA ALA A 251 23.19 9.11 1.22
C ALA A 251 22.58 8.82 2.61
N VAL A 252 22.73 9.74 3.56
CA VAL A 252 22.17 9.58 4.92
C VAL A 252 20.64 9.68 4.88
N TRP A 253 20.10 10.63 4.12
CA TRP A 253 18.65 10.77 3.97
C TRP A 253 18.03 9.67 3.12
N ALA A 254 18.79 9.03 2.22
CA ALA A 254 18.34 7.83 1.51
C ALA A 254 18.18 6.65 2.46
N ASP A 255 19.09 6.45 3.43
CA ASP A 255 18.93 5.40 4.46
C ASP A 255 17.69 5.65 5.32
N ALA A 256 17.44 6.91 5.70
CA ALA A 256 16.23 7.29 6.45
C ALA A 256 14.95 7.05 5.62
N ALA A 257 14.93 7.45 4.35
CA ALA A 257 13.82 7.20 3.43
C ALA A 257 13.54 5.70 3.26
N HIS A 258 14.61 4.91 3.08
CA HIS A 258 14.53 3.46 2.98
C HIS A 258 13.99 2.80 4.24
N ALA A 259 14.42 3.27 5.43
CA ALA A 259 13.88 2.80 6.70
C ALA A 259 12.38 3.11 6.85
N VAL A 260 11.93 4.29 6.39
CA VAL A 260 10.52 4.68 6.40
C VAL A 260 9.67 3.76 5.51
N PHE A 261 10.15 3.38 4.31
CA PHE A 261 9.46 2.40 3.45
C PHE A 261 9.32 1.01 4.08
N ASN A 262 10.21 0.68 5.02
CA ASN A 262 10.22 -0.59 5.73
C ASN A 262 9.47 -0.56 7.08
N LEU A 263 8.82 0.56 7.43
CA LEU A 263 7.91 0.60 8.57
C LEU A 263 6.73 -0.33 8.32
N LYS A 264 6.33 -1.10 9.34
CA LYS A 264 5.15 -1.97 9.24
C LYS A 264 3.92 -1.18 8.81
N GLU A 265 3.70 -0.02 9.40
CA GLU A 265 2.55 0.84 9.09
C GLU A 265 2.51 1.32 7.64
N PHE A 266 3.66 1.43 6.95
CA PHE A 266 3.70 1.81 5.53
C PHE A 266 2.95 0.81 4.63
N LEU A 267 2.87 -0.46 5.04
CA LEU A 267 2.24 -1.53 4.28
C LEU A 267 0.75 -1.71 4.58
N TYR A 268 0.21 -1.02 5.59
CA TYR A 268 -1.15 -1.24 6.05
C TYR A 268 -1.91 0.08 6.11
N VAL A 269 -3.19 0.01 5.79
CA VAL A 269 -4.14 1.08 6.11
C VAL A 269 -5.02 0.60 7.26
N PRO A 270 -5.32 1.48 8.23
CA PRO A 270 -6.38 1.23 9.20
C PRO A 270 -7.67 0.92 8.47
#